data_AF-A0A848M586-F1
#
_entry.id   AF-A0A848M586-F1
#
_cell.length_a   1.000
_cell.length_b   1.000
_cell.length_c   1.000
_cell.angle_alpha   90.00
_cell.angle_beta   90.00
_cell.angle_gamma   90.00
#
_symmetry.space_group_name_H-M   'P 1'
#
loop_
_entity.id
_entity.type
_entity.pdbx_description
1 polymer ?
#
loop_
_entity_poly.entity_id
_entity_poly.type
_entity_poly.pdbx_seq_one_letter_code
_entity_poly.pdbx_strand_id
1 'polypeptide(L)'
;MKITCYYGISGNMGYITLMPRAKDELDIDDNRDNEILQHVTSDKITISYVADTALSAYLDQMVIAPQTFKEANENGCDTEFGIDMDRDGYITGIELTLPPARFIELIQSQAYKIYQTTWRDREFHLVTLDHAEHVFKPENVIYKMTGKEDAFVIVEHVEPDS
;
A
#
# COMPACT_ATOMS: atom_id res chain seq x y z
N MET A 1 2.76 1.85 11.51
CA MET A 1 3.07 0.75 10.58
C MET A 1 4.58 0.62 10.45
N LYS A 2 5.10 -0.59 10.20
CA LYS A 2 6.53 -0.85 9.96
C LYS A 2 6.67 -1.66 8.68
N ILE A 3 7.70 -1.33 7.90
CA ILE A 3 8.12 -2.14 6.75
C ILE A 3 8.96 -3.29 7.30
N THR A 4 8.66 -4.51 6.87
CA THR A 4 9.38 -5.73 7.25
C THR A 4 9.64 -6.58 6.01
N CYS A 5 10.53 -7.55 6.12
CA CYS A 5 10.62 -8.64 5.17
C CYS A 5 10.10 -9.91 5.85
N TYR A 6 9.41 -10.76 5.11
CA TYR A 6 9.04 -12.10 5.55
C TYR A 6 10.03 -13.11 4.97
N TYR A 7 10.51 -14.01 5.84
CA TYR A 7 11.31 -15.16 5.47
C TYR A 7 10.50 -16.42 5.75
N GLY A 8 10.15 -17.17 4.71
CA GLY A 8 9.33 -18.38 4.85
C GLY A 8 9.69 -19.47 3.85
N ILE A 9 9.14 -20.66 4.09
CA ILE A 9 9.39 -21.88 3.29
C ILE A 9 8.98 -21.69 1.81
N SER A 10 8.08 -20.75 1.53
CA SER A 10 7.59 -20.40 0.20
C SER A 10 8.38 -19.29 -0.52
N GLY A 11 9.37 -18.65 0.13
CA GLY A 11 10.23 -17.61 -0.46
C GLY A 11 10.48 -16.40 0.44
N ASN A 12 11.39 -15.54 0.00
CA ASN A 12 11.70 -14.25 0.64
C ASN A 12 10.86 -13.14 -0.01
N MET A 13 10.18 -12.31 0.78
CA MET A 13 9.32 -11.24 0.23
C MET A 13 9.27 -10.02 1.15
N GLY A 14 9.22 -8.82 0.55
CA GLY A 14 8.93 -7.58 1.29
C GLY A 14 7.46 -7.56 1.73
N TYR A 15 7.19 -7.15 2.96
CA TYR A 15 5.84 -7.16 3.52
C TYR A 15 5.55 -5.91 4.35
N ILE A 16 4.39 -5.29 4.12
CA ILE A 16 3.92 -4.15 4.92
C ILE A 16 2.72 -4.60 5.74
N THR A 17 2.91 -4.67 7.06
CA THR A 17 1.80 -5.03 7.95
C THR A 17 0.97 -3.80 8.30
N LEU A 18 -0.31 -3.80 7.88
CA LEU A 18 -1.25 -2.71 8.11
C LEU A 18 -1.88 -2.72 9.51
N MET A 19 -1.91 -3.89 10.17
CA MET A 19 -2.44 -4.08 11.53
C MET A 19 -1.38 -4.63 12.49
N PRO A 20 -1.44 -4.33 13.80
CA PRO A 20 -0.65 -5.06 14.78
C PRO A 20 -1.05 -6.55 14.76
N ARG A 21 -0.14 -7.45 14.37
CA ARG A 21 -0.42 -8.90 14.40
C ARG A 21 -0.60 -9.40 15.83
N ALA A 22 -1.45 -10.41 16.01
CA ALA A 22 -1.55 -11.11 17.28
C ALA A 22 -0.19 -11.73 17.63
N LYS A 23 0.17 -11.72 18.92
CA LYS A 23 1.49 -12.20 19.41
C LYS A 23 1.82 -13.66 19.04
N ASP A 24 0.82 -14.42 18.61
CA ASP A 24 0.89 -15.87 18.45
C ASP A 24 1.08 -16.30 16.97
N GLU A 25 1.14 -15.36 16.02
CA GLU A 25 1.42 -15.61 14.59
C GLU A 25 2.93 -15.59 14.26
N LEU A 26 3.78 -15.69 15.28
CA LEU A 26 5.24 -15.67 15.14
C LEU A 26 5.79 -17.10 15.00
N ASP A 27 5.84 -17.60 13.76
CA ASP A 27 6.99 -18.42 13.31
C ASP A 27 8.03 -17.49 12.63
N ILE A 28 8.17 -16.25 13.13
CA ILE A 28 9.31 -15.41 12.77
C ILE A 28 10.44 -15.91 13.65
N ASP A 29 11.35 -16.67 13.07
CA ASP A 29 12.66 -16.91 13.66
C ASP A 29 13.28 -15.53 13.90
N ASP A 30 13.20 -15.05 15.15
CA ASP A 30 13.75 -13.79 15.65
C ASP A 30 15.30 -13.77 15.56
N ASN A 31 15.87 -14.74 14.84
CA ASN A 31 17.25 -15.14 14.85
C ASN A 31 17.89 -14.86 13.49
N ARG A 32 18.40 -13.62 13.44
CA ARG A 32 19.63 -13.14 12.77
C ARG A 32 19.43 -12.55 11.38
N ASP A 33 19.76 -11.26 11.30
CA ASP A 33 19.92 -10.43 10.11
C ASP A 33 18.61 -10.05 9.42
N ASN A 34 17.93 -9.02 9.94
CA ASN A 34 16.94 -8.24 9.18
C ASN A 34 17.57 -7.80 7.86
N GLU A 35 17.38 -8.58 6.79
CA GLU A 35 18.04 -8.41 5.48
C GLU A 35 17.92 -6.97 4.98
N ILE A 36 16.76 -6.35 5.20
CA ILE A 36 16.51 -4.97 4.79
C ILE A 36 17.45 -3.97 5.48
N LEU A 37 17.82 -4.19 6.76
CA LEU A 37 18.73 -3.31 7.49
C LEU A 37 20.19 -3.42 7.02
N GLN A 38 20.52 -4.42 6.19
CA GLN A 38 21.80 -4.45 5.46
C GLN A 38 21.81 -3.46 4.29
N HIS A 39 20.63 -3.02 3.84
CA HIS A 39 20.45 -2.16 2.67
C HIS A 39 19.96 -0.74 3.01
N VAL A 40 19.31 -0.56 4.16
CA VAL A 40 18.76 0.73 4.60
C VAL A 40 18.98 0.96 6.10
N THR A 41 19.03 2.23 6.52
CA THR A 41 19.17 2.59 7.93
C THR A 41 17.83 2.45 8.68
N SER A 42 17.89 2.22 10.00
CA SER A 42 16.71 1.97 10.82
C SER A 42 15.70 3.13 10.89
N ASP A 43 16.16 4.37 10.66
CA ASP A 43 15.28 5.54 10.57
C ASP A 43 14.43 5.53 9.28
N LYS A 44 14.93 4.92 8.21
CA LYS A 44 14.26 4.89 6.90
C LYS A 44 13.16 3.86 6.78
N ILE A 45 13.19 2.81 7.61
CA ILE A 45 12.10 1.80 7.66
C ILE A 45 10.86 2.27 8.44
N THR A 46 10.94 3.46 9.05
CA THR A 46 9.80 4.07 9.74
C THR A 46 8.97 4.88 8.76
N ILE A 47 7.73 4.45 8.54
CA ILE A 47 6.77 5.17 7.69
C ILE A 47 6.35 6.45 8.41
N SER A 48 6.62 7.60 7.80
CA SER A 48 6.27 8.91 8.36
C SER A 48 4.77 9.16 8.30
N TYR A 49 4.26 9.84 9.31
CA TYR A 49 2.88 10.32 9.38
C TYR A 49 2.85 11.84 9.15
N VAL A 50 2.06 12.29 8.19
CA VAL A 50 2.01 13.69 7.74
C VAL A 50 0.56 14.16 7.71
N ALA A 51 0.27 15.30 8.34
CA ALA A 51 -1.02 15.95 8.14
C ALA A 51 -0.94 16.84 6.90
N ASP A 52 -1.80 16.58 5.91
CA ASP A 52 -1.81 17.34 4.66
C ASP A 52 -3.24 17.54 4.14
N THR A 53 -3.74 18.75 4.31
CA THR A 53 -5.07 19.16 3.85
C THR A 53 -5.13 19.48 2.37
N ALA A 54 -3.99 19.65 1.69
CA ALA A 54 -3.98 19.91 0.25
C ALA A 54 -4.26 18.64 -0.57
N LEU A 55 -4.12 17.46 0.03
CA LEU A 55 -4.31 16.19 -0.67
C LEU A 55 -5.72 15.98 -1.23
N SER A 56 -6.73 16.55 -0.58
CA SER A 56 -8.11 16.45 -1.05
C SER A 56 -8.26 16.98 -2.48
N ALA A 57 -7.51 18.03 -2.84
CA ALA A 57 -7.55 18.61 -4.17
C ALA A 57 -6.99 17.67 -5.25
N TYR A 58 -6.05 16.79 -4.93
CA TYR A 58 -5.59 15.76 -5.87
C TYR A 58 -6.63 14.65 -6.01
N LEU A 59 -7.23 14.22 -4.89
CA LEU A 59 -8.28 13.19 -4.91
C LEU A 59 -9.52 13.65 -5.70
N ASP A 60 -9.87 14.94 -5.63
CA ASP A 60 -10.99 15.52 -6.37
C ASP A 60 -10.77 15.56 -7.90
N GLN A 61 -9.52 15.43 -8.36
CA GLN A 61 -9.17 15.39 -9.78
C GLN A 61 -9.21 13.97 -10.36
N MET A 62 -9.24 12.93 -9.52
CA MET A 62 -9.24 11.54 -9.95
C MET A 62 -10.64 11.03 -10.28
N VAL A 63 -10.70 10.03 -11.15
CA VAL A 63 -11.93 9.30 -11.44
C VAL A 63 -12.21 8.29 -10.34
N ILE A 64 -13.46 8.26 -9.85
CA ILE A 64 -13.94 7.18 -8.98
C ILE A 64 -14.63 6.12 -9.84
N ALA A 65 -14.16 4.88 -9.74
CA ALA A 65 -14.76 3.76 -10.44
C ALA A 65 -16.19 3.47 -9.94
N PRO A 66 -17.11 3.07 -10.84
CA PRO A 66 -18.48 2.70 -10.43
C PRO A 66 -18.52 1.39 -9.62
N GLN A 67 -17.62 0.46 -9.93
CA GLN A 67 -17.44 -0.82 -9.26
C GLN A 67 -16.53 -0.73 -8.03
N THR A 68 -16.59 -1.72 -7.16
CA THR A 68 -15.68 -1.89 -6.02
C THR A 68 -14.31 -2.38 -6.48
N PHE A 69 -13.30 -2.22 -5.63
CA PHE A 69 -11.97 -2.76 -5.89
C PHE A 69 -12.00 -4.28 -6.04
N LYS A 70 -12.75 -4.98 -5.17
CA LYS A 70 -12.89 -6.44 -5.24
C LYS A 70 -13.41 -6.91 -6.60
N GLU A 71 -14.47 -6.27 -7.10
CA GLU A 71 -15.03 -6.56 -8.43
C GLU A 71 -14.02 -6.28 -9.54
N ALA A 72 -13.20 -5.22 -9.42
CA ALA A 72 -12.16 -4.92 -10.40
C ALA A 72 -11.02 -5.97 -10.36
N ASN A 73 -10.55 -6.32 -9.17
CA ASN A 73 -9.46 -7.27 -8.94
C ASN A 73 -9.81 -8.67 -9.45
N GLU A 74 -11.04 -9.14 -9.20
CA GLU A 74 -11.54 -10.43 -9.71
C GLU A 74 -11.60 -10.48 -11.26
N ASN A 75 -11.66 -9.33 -11.93
CA ASN A 75 -11.68 -9.23 -13.39
C ASN A 75 -10.28 -9.08 -14.02
N GLY A 76 -9.21 -9.26 -13.24
CA GLY A 76 -7.84 -9.32 -13.76
C GLY A 76 -7.14 -7.97 -13.87
N CYS A 77 -7.33 -7.06 -12.91
CA CYS A 77 -6.38 -5.96 -12.74
C CYS A 77 -4.99 -6.56 -12.47
N ASP A 78 -4.04 -6.29 -13.37
CA ASP A 78 -2.63 -6.60 -13.15
C ASP A 78 -2.11 -5.61 -12.11
N THR A 79 -1.88 -6.09 -10.89
CA THR A 79 -1.40 -5.26 -9.79
C THR A 79 0.06 -5.59 -9.51
N GLU A 80 0.88 -4.54 -9.36
CA GLU A 80 2.29 -4.66 -8.93
C GLU A 80 2.44 -5.34 -7.55
N PHE A 81 1.33 -5.49 -6.82
CA PHE A 81 1.22 -6.05 -5.49
C PHE A 81 0.22 -7.20 -5.46
N GLY A 82 0.49 -8.24 -4.66
CA GLY A 82 -0.53 -9.20 -4.25
C GLY A 82 -1.42 -8.56 -3.20
N ILE A 83 -2.74 -8.68 -3.35
CA ILE A 83 -3.71 -8.05 -2.45
C ILE A 83 -4.61 -9.10 -1.80
N ASP A 84 -4.49 -9.23 -0.48
CA ASP A 84 -5.38 -10.05 0.33
C ASP A 84 -6.60 -9.22 0.74
N MET A 85 -7.79 -9.81 0.60
CA MET A 85 -9.06 -9.21 1.03
C MET A 85 -9.83 -10.12 1.97
N ASP A 86 -10.54 -9.52 2.93
CA ASP A 86 -11.53 -10.24 3.72
C ASP A 86 -12.82 -10.54 2.93
N ARG A 87 -13.75 -11.24 3.57
CA ARG A 87 -15.05 -11.59 2.96
C ARG A 87 -15.87 -10.37 2.53
N ASP A 88 -15.70 -9.24 3.22
CA ASP A 88 -16.46 -8.01 3.05
C ASP A 88 -15.80 -7.09 1.99
N GLY A 89 -14.58 -7.41 1.54
CA GLY A 89 -13.85 -6.71 0.48
C GLY A 89 -12.83 -5.71 1.00
N TYR A 90 -12.49 -5.74 2.29
CA TYR A 90 -11.43 -4.89 2.86
C TYR A 90 -10.05 -5.54 2.68
N ILE A 91 -9.05 -4.73 2.34
CA ILE A 91 -7.65 -5.17 2.25
C ILE A 91 -7.15 -5.52 3.64
N THR A 92 -6.63 -6.72 3.80
CA THR A 92 -6.04 -7.22 5.04
C THR A 92 -4.53 -7.40 4.95
N GLY A 93 -3.99 -7.52 3.73
CA GLY A 93 -2.57 -7.74 3.46
C GLY A 93 -2.17 -7.20 2.09
N ILE A 94 -0.94 -6.73 1.99
CA ILE A 94 -0.31 -6.29 0.73
C ILE A 94 1.04 -7.02 0.63
N GLU A 95 1.13 -7.87 -0.37
CA GLU A 95 2.33 -8.63 -0.72
C GLU A 95 3.13 -7.85 -1.76
N LEU A 96 4.38 -7.52 -1.45
CA LEU A 96 5.22 -6.74 -2.35
C LEU A 96 5.93 -7.67 -3.33
N THR A 97 5.38 -7.80 -4.53
CA THR A 97 5.99 -8.51 -5.67
C THR A 97 6.99 -7.63 -6.44
N LEU A 98 7.77 -6.82 -5.71
CA LEU A 98 8.73 -5.86 -6.28
C LEU A 98 10.12 -6.49 -6.48
N PRO A 99 10.86 -6.10 -7.54
CA PRO A 99 12.29 -6.36 -7.60
C PRO A 99 13.02 -5.73 -6.40
N PRO A 100 14.02 -6.39 -5.78
CA PRO A 100 14.70 -5.90 -4.59
C PRO A 100 15.25 -4.47 -4.72
N ALA A 101 15.80 -4.11 -5.88
CA ALA A 101 16.33 -2.78 -6.13
C ALA A 101 15.25 -1.68 -6.07
N ARG A 102 14.04 -1.95 -6.61
CA ARG A 102 12.91 -1.03 -6.56
C ARG A 102 12.40 -0.89 -5.13
N PHE A 103 12.29 -2.00 -4.41
CA PHE A 103 11.85 -1.98 -3.02
C PHE A 103 12.81 -1.16 -2.12
N ILE A 104 14.12 -1.35 -2.28
CA ILE A 104 15.14 -0.59 -1.53
C ILE A 104 15.06 0.90 -1.88
N GLU A 105 14.91 1.24 -3.16
CA GLU A 105 14.80 2.64 -3.59
C GLU A 105 13.60 3.34 -2.93
N LEU A 106 12.40 2.72 -2.97
CA LEU A 106 11.19 3.26 -2.34
C LEU A 106 11.36 3.53 -0.83
N ILE A 107 12.10 2.66 -0.13
CA ILE A 107 12.40 2.87 1.30
C ILE A 107 13.37 4.02 1.49
N GLN A 108 14.48 4.05 0.73
CA GLN A 108 15.53 5.07 0.88
C GLN A 108 15.00 6.48 0.59
N SER A 109 14.13 6.59 -0.41
CA SER A 109 13.49 7.84 -0.81
C SER A 109 12.28 8.22 0.06
N GLN A 110 11.87 7.34 0.99
CA GLN A 110 10.72 7.52 1.89
C GLN A 110 9.40 7.75 1.13
N ALA A 111 9.21 6.99 0.05
CA ALA A 111 7.98 6.98 -0.74
C ALA A 111 6.76 6.54 0.08
N TYR A 112 6.95 5.56 0.97
CA TYR A 112 5.91 5.10 1.88
C TYR A 112 5.58 6.15 2.94
N LYS A 113 4.35 6.64 2.92
CA LYS A 113 3.85 7.67 3.86
C LYS A 113 2.43 7.37 4.30
N ILE A 114 2.08 7.88 5.48
CA ILE A 114 0.71 7.97 5.95
C ILE A 114 0.33 9.43 5.94
N TYR A 115 -0.73 9.77 5.24
CA TYR A 115 -1.28 11.11 5.21
C TYR A 115 -2.60 11.17 5.96
N GLN A 116 -2.73 12.09 6.90
CA GLN A 116 -4.02 12.48 7.47
C GLN A 116 -4.58 13.63 6.62
N THR A 117 -5.78 13.44 6.08
CA THR A 117 -6.45 14.47 5.27
C THR A 117 -7.96 14.44 5.49
N THR A 118 -8.64 15.51 5.10
CA THR A 118 -10.11 15.56 5.07
C THR A 118 -10.56 15.54 3.62
N TRP A 119 -11.36 14.56 3.24
CA TRP A 119 -11.93 14.43 1.90
C TRP A 119 -13.41 14.12 2.01
N ARG A 120 -14.25 14.85 1.26
CA ARG A 120 -15.72 14.71 1.30
C ARG A 120 -16.30 14.78 2.73
N ASP A 121 -15.86 15.79 3.47
CA ASP A 121 -16.27 16.07 4.86
C ASP A 121 -15.99 14.93 5.86
N ARG A 122 -15.03 14.04 5.55
CA ARG A 122 -14.59 12.94 6.41
C ARG A 122 -13.07 12.91 6.52
N GLU A 123 -12.57 12.53 7.68
CA GLU A 123 -11.14 12.30 7.88
C GLU A 123 -10.74 10.94 7.32
N PHE A 124 -9.63 10.90 6.59
CA PHE A 124 -9.01 9.69 6.06
C PHE A 124 -7.53 9.63 6.42
N HIS A 125 -7.04 8.41 6.63
CA HIS A 125 -5.61 8.09 6.69
C HIS A 125 -5.22 7.34 5.41
N LEU A 126 -4.51 8.02 4.53
CA LEU A 126 -4.08 7.49 3.23
C LEU A 126 -2.67 6.93 3.36
N VAL A 127 -2.46 5.68 2.93
CA VAL A 127 -1.14 5.04 2.88
C VAL A 127 -0.66 5.02 1.44
N THR A 128 0.51 5.61 1.17
CA THR A 128 1.14 5.54 -0.16
C THR A 128 2.10 4.36 -0.24
N LEU A 129 2.07 3.64 -1.37
CA LEU A 129 3.00 2.54 -1.68
C LEU A 129 4.02 2.90 -2.76
N ASP A 130 3.95 4.11 -3.29
CA ASP A 130 4.91 4.71 -4.20
C ASP A 130 5.04 6.21 -3.86
N HIS A 131 5.89 6.92 -4.59
CA HIS A 131 6.06 8.36 -4.52
C HIS A 131 4.73 9.09 -4.75
N ALA A 132 4.53 10.20 -4.04
CA ALA A 132 3.28 10.93 -4.06
C ALA A 132 2.91 11.41 -5.48
N GLU A 133 3.89 11.82 -6.27
CA GLU A 133 3.73 12.21 -7.67
C GLU A 133 3.27 11.09 -8.59
N HIS A 134 3.46 9.82 -8.21
CA HIS A 134 2.95 8.67 -8.94
C HIS A 134 1.58 8.23 -8.44
N VAL A 135 1.35 8.30 -7.13
CA VAL A 135 0.04 7.97 -6.53
C VAL A 135 -1.01 9.00 -6.91
N PHE A 136 -0.67 10.29 -6.88
CA PHE A 136 -1.62 11.39 -7.06
C PHE A 136 -1.80 11.88 -8.51
N LYS A 137 -1.51 11.01 -9.48
CA LYS A 137 -1.78 11.26 -10.90
C LYS A 137 -3.29 11.29 -11.17
N PRO A 138 -3.82 12.30 -11.88
CA PRO A 138 -5.24 12.35 -12.25
C PRO A 138 -5.73 11.15 -13.06
N GLU A 139 -4.83 10.47 -13.76
CA GLU A 139 -5.08 9.27 -14.56
C GLU A 139 -5.32 8.02 -13.69
N ASN A 140 -4.87 8.03 -12.44
CA ASN A 140 -5.13 6.94 -11.52
C ASN A 140 -6.61 6.92 -11.11
N VAL A 141 -7.08 5.72 -10.77
CA VAL A 141 -8.48 5.48 -10.48
C VAL A 141 -8.66 5.18 -9.00
N ILE A 142 -9.62 5.84 -8.37
CA ILE A 142 -10.05 5.56 -7.01
C ILE A 142 -11.13 4.49 -7.06
N TYR A 143 -10.92 3.39 -6.35
CA TYR A 143 -11.92 2.37 -6.10
C TYR A 143 -12.41 2.46 -4.67
N LYS A 144 -13.74 2.41 -4.50
CA LYS A 144 -14.33 2.11 -3.19
C LYS A 144 -14.06 0.65 -2.85
N MET A 145 -13.72 0.38 -1.60
CA MET A 145 -13.53 -0.99 -1.12
C MET A 145 -14.87 -1.71 -1.00
N THR A 146 -15.85 -1.00 -0.43
CA THR A 146 -17.22 -1.49 -0.24
C THR A 146 -18.25 -0.41 -0.57
N GLY A 147 -19.53 -0.77 -0.59
CA GLY A 147 -20.63 0.19 -0.76
C GLY A 147 -20.82 1.17 0.42
N LYS A 148 -20.07 1.03 1.52
CA LYS A 148 -20.11 1.98 2.65
C LYS A 148 -19.34 3.27 2.38
N GLU A 149 -18.45 3.28 1.39
CA GLU A 149 -17.61 4.43 1.05
C GLU A 149 -16.80 4.95 2.27
N ASP A 150 -16.30 4.00 3.07
CA ASP A 150 -15.50 4.21 4.28
C ASP A 150 -14.02 3.88 4.09
N ALA A 151 -13.68 3.18 3.02
CA ALA A 151 -12.31 2.89 2.61
C ALA A 151 -12.19 2.87 1.09
N PHE A 152 -11.02 3.29 0.58
CA PHE A 152 -10.72 3.43 -0.83
C PHE A 152 -9.30 2.96 -1.13
N VAL A 153 -9.04 2.60 -2.39
CA VAL A 153 -7.70 2.32 -2.92
C VAL A 153 -7.50 3.09 -4.23
N ILE A 154 -6.30 3.60 -4.43
CA ILE A 154 -5.89 4.28 -5.66
C ILE A 154 -5.08 3.28 -6.48
N VAL A 155 -5.45 3.08 -7.73
CA VAL A 155 -4.83 2.11 -8.63
C VAL A 155 -4.36 2.83 -9.89
N GLU A 156 -3.10 2.61 -10.25
CA GLU A 156 -2.57 2.99 -11.56
C GLU A 156 -3.11 2.02 -12.61
N HIS A 157 -3.74 2.56 -13.65
CA HIS A 157 -4.12 1.79 -14.83
C HIS A 157 -3.07 1.99 -15.90
N VAL A 158 -2.25 0.97 -16.12
CA VAL A 158 -1.32 0.94 -17.26
C VAL A 158 -2.06 0.25 -18.40
N GLU A 159 -2.31 0.96 -19.51
CA GLU A 159 -2.77 0.29 -20.73
C GLU A 159 -1.66 -0.67 -21.18
N PRO A 160 -1.96 -1.95 -21.48
CA PRO A 160 -0.95 -2.85 -21.99
C PRO A 160 -0.42 -2.30 -23.32
N ASP A 161 0.91 -2.24 -23.47
CA ASP A 161 1.55 -1.89 -24.73
C ASP A 161 0.96 -2.75 -25.86
N SER A 162 0.28 -2.09 -26.80
CA SER A 162 -0.40 -2.70 -27.96
C SER A 162 0.55 -3.32 -28.97
#